data_AF-A0A3M0JGH5-F1
#
_entry.id   AF-A0A3M0JGH5-F1
#
_cell.length_a   1.000
_cell.length_b   1.000
_cell.length_c   1.000
_cell.angle_alpha   90.00
_cell.angle_beta   90.00
_cell.angle_gamma   90.00
#
_symmetry.space_group_name_H-M   'P 1'
#
loop_
_entity.id
_entity.type
_entity.pdbx_description
1 polymer ?
#
loop_
_entity_poly.entity_id
_entity_poly.type
_entity_poly.pdbx_seq_one_letter_code
_entity_poly.pdbx_strand_id
1 'polypeptide(L)'
;MSPLGAAFYLPGLAPVSFCEEGEETESCKSLIELFVNRLDSVESVLPYEYDAFDFCQDKEEKRPSENLGQVLFGERIASSPYKFTFKKQETCKKVCTRSYDPENSADKSKLAFLKKGMQLNYQHHWIIDNMPVTWCYDVEDGQKYCNPGFPIGCFVTPDGRVKDACVINSEFNKKNTFYLFNHVDITIMYHSGKEENWPGARLVMARLRPQSYKHTDENNLSCEGPPMEIPGEFTNKLNLVYTYSVAFEEKNSIKWASRWDYILESMPHTNIQWFSIMNSLVIVLFLSGMVAMIILRTLHKDIARYNQIDSSEDAQEEFGWKLVHGDVFRPPRKGMLLSVFLGQGTQIFIMTFITLFLACLGFLSPANRGALMTCAVVLWVLLGTPAGYVSARMYKTFRGEKWKTNVLLTALLCPGIVFADFFIMNLILWVKGSSAAIPFGTLVAILAMWFGISVPLTFVGAYFGFKEKDYHWWWRSFLTSSFTAVYLFIYAVHYFFSKLQITGTASTILYFGYTMIMVLIFFLSQVSATLTEI
;
A
#
# COMPACT_ATOMS: atom_id res chain seq x y z
N MET A 1 -37.68 15.66 -14.25
CA MET A 1 -36.32 16.20 -14.10
C MET A 1 -35.79 15.73 -12.76
N SER A 2 -35.00 14.67 -12.78
CA SER A 2 -34.36 14.08 -11.60
C SER A 2 -33.09 14.87 -11.27
N PRO A 3 -32.77 15.15 -9.99
CA PRO A 3 -31.55 15.86 -9.64
C PRO A 3 -30.37 14.90 -9.81
N LEU A 4 -29.67 15.04 -10.94
CA LEU A 4 -28.33 14.50 -11.15
C LEU A 4 -27.35 15.35 -10.34
N GLY A 5 -27.10 14.95 -9.09
CA GLY A 5 -26.22 15.69 -8.20
C GLY A 5 -26.01 15.02 -6.85
N ALA A 6 -25.93 13.69 -6.79
CA ALA A 6 -25.35 13.04 -5.63
C ALA A 6 -23.83 13.26 -5.70
N ALA A 7 -23.33 14.25 -4.95
CA ALA A 7 -21.90 14.44 -4.77
C ALA A 7 -21.29 13.13 -4.26
N PHE A 8 -20.27 12.63 -4.96
CA PHE A 8 -19.58 11.40 -4.60
C PHE A 8 -18.93 11.61 -3.22
N TYR A 9 -19.51 11.02 -2.17
CA TYR A 9 -18.93 11.07 -0.83
C TYR A 9 -17.61 10.29 -0.86
N LEU A 10 -16.49 11.01 -0.71
CA LEU A 10 -15.18 10.42 -0.48
C LEU A 10 -14.94 10.36 1.03
N PRO A 11 -14.98 9.18 1.66
CA PRO A 11 -14.70 9.03 3.08
C PRO A 11 -13.32 9.60 3.42
N GLY A 12 -13.24 10.48 4.42
CA GLY A 12 -11.99 11.08 4.90
C GLY A 12 -11.61 12.45 4.35
N LEU A 13 -12.31 12.96 3.34
CA LEU A 13 -12.09 14.31 2.80
C LEU A 13 -13.10 15.35 3.30
N ALA A 14 -14.33 14.92 3.64
CA ALA A 14 -15.35 15.80 4.19
C ALA A 14 -15.38 15.72 5.73
N PRO A 15 -15.22 16.84 6.45
CA PRO A 15 -15.30 16.85 7.90
C PRO A 15 -16.73 16.56 8.37
N VAL A 16 -16.87 15.71 9.38
CA VAL A 16 -18.13 15.50 10.10
C VAL A 16 -18.08 16.34 11.37
N SER A 17 -19.12 17.15 11.59
CA SER A 17 -19.30 17.91 12.82
C SER A 17 -20.25 17.18 13.77
N PHE A 18 -19.96 17.26 15.07
CA PHE A 18 -20.73 16.64 16.14
C PHE A 18 -21.29 17.69 17.10
N CYS A 19 -22.56 17.51 17.49
CA CYS A 19 -23.33 18.42 18.36
C CYS A 19 -23.99 17.62 19.48
N GLU A 20 -24.44 18.30 20.53
CA GLU A 20 -25.13 17.64 21.65
C GLU A 20 -26.52 17.12 21.23
N GLU A 21 -27.01 16.11 21.96
CA GLU A 21 -28.32 15.51 21.73
C GLU A 21 -29.42 16.57 21.92
N GLY A 22 -30.15 16.91 20.85
CA GLY A 22 -31.15 17.98 20.83
C GLY A 22 -30.81 19.17 19.93
N GLU A 23 -29.56 19.30 19.48
CA GLU A 23 -29.10 20.35 18.55
C GLU A 23 -28.75 19.77 17.16
N GLU A 24 -29.37 18.65 16.79
CA GLU A 24 -29.09 17.98 15.51
C GLU A 24 -29.50 18.83 14.31
N THR A 25 -28.59 18.94 13.35
CA THR A 25 -28.82 19.60 12.06
C THR A 25 -28.32 18.68 10.95
N GLU A 26 -28.69 18.91 9.69
CA GLU A 26 -28.18 18.10 8.57
C GLU A 26 -26.65 18.08 8.47
N SER A 27 -25.98 19.11 9.01
CA SER A 27 -24.52 19.24 9.04
C SER A 27 -23.88 18.78 10.36
N CYS A 28 -24.67 18.53 11.41
CA CYS A 28 -24.16 18.20 12.74
C CYS A 28 -24.91 17.02 13.38
N LYS A 29 -24.19 15.93 13.65
CA LYS A 29 -24.74 14.67 14.17
C LYS A 29 -24.48 14.55 15.68
N SER A 30 -25.43 14.03 16.46
CA SER A 30 -25.17 13.74 17.88
C SER A 30 -24.61 12.33 18.13
N LEU A 31 -24.99 11.38 17.26
CA LEU A 31 -24.56 9.99 17.34
C LEU A 31 -23.20 9.79 16.66
N ILE A 32 -22.26 9.19 17.40
CA ILE A 32 -20.96 8.74 16.88
C ILE A 32 -21.05 7.23 16.67
N GLU A 33 -20.93 6.80 15.41
CA GLU A 33 -20.88 5.39 15.03
C GLU A 33 -19.44 4.86 15.12
N LEU A 34 -19.26 3.73 15.80
CA LEU A 34 -18.00 2.98 15.78
C LEU A 34 -18.10 1.86 14.76
N PHE A 35 -17.11 1.79 13.88
CA PHE A 35 -16.95 0.71 12.91
C PHE A 35 -15.83 -0.23 13.33
N VAL A 36 -16.05 -1.52 13.10
CA VAL A 36 -15.03 -2.56 13.25
C VAL A 36 -14.52 -2.97 11.88
N ASN A 37 -13.24 -3.25 11.78
CA ASN A 37 -12.63 -3.87 10.61
C ASN A 37 -12.24 -5.32 10.94
N ARG A 38 -11.63 -6.00 9.97
CA ARG A 38 -10.99 -7.31 10.17
C ARG A 38 -9.99 -7.32 11.32
N LEU A 39 -9.72 -8.52 11.81
CA LEU A 39 -8.64 -8.82 12.73
C LEU A 39 -7.48 -9.46 11.97
N ASP A 40 -6.27 -9.04 12.28
CA ASP A 40 -5.01 -9.60 11.80
C ASP A 40 -4.06 -9.88 12.97
N SER A 41 -2.94 -10.54 12.67
CA SER A 41 -1.98 -11.03 13.66
C SER A 41 -0.58 -10.93 13.07
N VAL A 42 0.41 -10.67 13.92
CA VAL A 42 1.83 -10.68 13.54
C VAL A 42 2.35 -12.12 13.36
N GLU A 43 1.72 -13.08 14.05
CA GLU A 43 2.09 -14.50 14.05
C GLU A 43 1.39 -15.31 12.95
N SER A 44 0.32 -14.78 12.36
CA SER A 44 -0.50 -15.48 11.36
C SER A 44 -0.78 -14.60 10.14
N VAL A 45 -0.56 -15.17 8.95
CA VAL A 45 -0.79 -14.49 7.66
C VAL A 45 -2.30 -14.37 7.33
N LEU A 46 -3.18 -15.10 8.02
CA LEU A 46 -4.61 -15.15 7.72
C LEU A 46 -5.40 -14.15 8.57
N PRO A 47 -5.95 -13.06 8.00
CA PRO A 47 -6.88 -12.20 8.71
C PRO A 47 -8.30 -12.81 8.71
N TYR A 48 -9.10 -12.45 9.70
CA TYR A 48 -10.50 -12.88 9.83
C TYR A 48 -11.42 -11.67 9.98
N GLU A 49 -12.68 -11.82 9.56
CA GLU A 49 -13.68 -10.77 9.78
C GLU A 49 -14.02 -10.72 11.27
N TYR A 50 -14.53 -9.58 11.73
CA TYR A 50 -14.98 -9.43 13.11
C TYR A 50 -16.04 -10.49 13.48
N ASP A 51 -16.92 -10.81 12.52
CA ASP A 51 -18.01 -11.79 12.67
C ASP A 51 -17.57 -13.25 12.66
N ALA A 52 -16.33 -13.55 12.27
CA ALA A 52 -15.79 -14.90 12.35
C ALA A 52 -15.58 -15.33 13.82
N PHE A 53 -15.40 -14.36 14.72
CA PHE A 53 -15.34 -14.57 16.15
C PHE A 53 -16.72 -14.32 16.78
N ASP A 54 -17.02 -15.01 17.89
CA ASP A 54 -18.31 -14.91 18.58
C ASP A 54 -18.42 -13.62 19.44
N PHE A 55 -18.04 -12.47 18.88
CA PHE A 55 -18.14 -11.16 19.52
C PHE A 55 -19.57 -10.60 19.49
N CYS A 56 -19.80 -9.45 20.13
CA CYS A 56 -21.07 -8.74 20.07
C CYS A 56 -21.27 -8.12 18.69
N GLN A 57 -22.40 -8.39 18.04
CA GLN A 57 -22.74 -7.84 16.72
C GLN A 57 -23.87 -6.83 16.85
N ASP A 58 -23.91 -5.84 15.95
CA ASP A 58 -25.06 -4.94 15.85
C ASP A 58 -26.26 -5.67 15.25
N LYS A 59 -27.48 -5.27 15.63
CA LYS A 59 -28.71 -5.89 15.13
C LYS A 59 -29.00 -5.52 13.68
N GLU A 60 -28.61 -4.30 13.31
CA GLU A 60 -28.69 -3.78 11.95
C GLU A 60 -27.27 -3.61 11.42
N GLU A 61 -26.78 -4.63 10.70
CA GLU A 61 -25.44 -4.60 10.15
C GLU A 61 -25.37 -3.60 8.98
N LYS A 62 -24.75 -2.44 9.24
CA LYS A 62 -24.48 -1.42 8.23
C LYS A 62 -23.04 -1.58 7.74
N ARG A 63 -22.87 -1.89 6.46
CA ARG A 63 -21.56 -1.91 5.80
C ARG A 63 -21.42 -0.66 4.91
N PRO A 64 -20.48 0.26 5.21
CA PRO A 64 -20.21 1.37 4.30
C PRO A 64 -19.69 0.85 2.96
N SER A 65 -19.94 1.59 1.87
CA SER A 65 -19.47 1.22 0.54
C SER A 65 -17.93 1.23 0.48
N GLU A 66 -17.33 0.09 0.19
CA GLU A 66 -15.88 -0.07 0.02
C GLU A 66 -15.47 0.23 -1.44
N ASN A 67 -14.33 0.87 -1.64
CA ASN A 67 -13.73 1.00 -2.97
C ASN A 67 -12.97 -0.28 -3.36
N LEU A 68 -12.64 -0.42 -4.66
CA LEU A 68 -11.96 -1.61 -5.19
C LEU A 68 -10.68 -1.95 -4.42
N GLY A 69 -9.87 -0.94 -4.11
CA GLY A 69 -8.62 -1.12 -3.39
C GLY A 69 -8.81 -1.57 -1.94
N GLN A 70 -9.84 -1.09 -1.24
CA GLN A 70 -10.19 -1.57 0.10
C GLN A 70 -10.57 -3.05 0.06
N VAL A 71 -11.38 -3.45 -0.92
CA VAL A 71 -11.77 -4.86 -1.11
C VAL A 71 -10.55 -5.73 -1.45
N LEU A 72 -9.66 -5.26 -2.33
CA LEU A 72 -8.43 -5.96 -2.72
C LEU A 72 -7.44 -6.11 -1.55
N PHE A 73 -7.36 -5.11 -0.68
CA PHE A 73 -6.58 -5.21 0.54
C PHE A 73 -7.25 -6.08 1.59
N GLY A 74 -8.51 -6.48 1.40
CA GLY A 74 -9.31 -7.30 2.30
C GLY A 74 -9.87 -6.56 3.51
N GLU A 75 -10.02 -5.22 3.43
CA GLU A 75 -10.78 -4.47 4.43
C GLU A 75 -12.23 -4.97 4.43
N ARG A 76 -12.81 -5.10 5.63
CA ARG A 76 -14.19 -5.56 5.84
C ARG A 76 -14.76 -4.75 6.97
N ILE A 77 -15.32 -3.59 6.64
CA ILE A 77 -15.81 -2.64 7.62
C ILE A 77 -17.29 -2.91 7.91
N ALA A 78 -17.63 -3.12 9.18
CA ALA A 78 -19.00 -3.34 9.64
C ALA A 78 -19.34 -2.41 10.82
N SER A 79 -20.63 -2.10 10.99
CA SER A 79 -21.10 -1.38 12.18
C SER A 79 -20.92 -2.24 13.42
N SER A 80 -20.55 -1.58 14.51
CA SER A 80 -20.42 -2.22 15.81
C SER A 80 -21.64 -1.93 16.69
N PRO A 81 -21.91 -2.76 17.72
CA PRO A 81 -22.96 -2.47 18.69
C PRO A 81 -22.62 -1.32 19.65
N TYR A 82 -21.40 -0.76 19.58
CA TYR A 82 -20.96 0.36 20.42
C TYR A 82 -21.48 1.68 19.83
N LYS A 83 -22.39 2.34 20.56
CA LYS A 83 -23.04 3.59 20.14
C LYS A 83 -22.77 4.67 21.16
N PHE A 84 -22.20 5.79 20.72
CA PHE A 84 -21.85 6.90 21.60
C PHE A 84 -22.68 8.13 21.26
N THR A 85 -23.14 8.82 22.30
CA THR A 85 -23.72 10.16 22.16
C THR A 85 -22.66 11.19 22.49
N PHE A 86 -22.47 12.18 21.63
CA PHE A 86 -21.47 13.22 21.83
C PHE A 86 -21.62 13.92 23.19
N LYS A 87 -20.51 14.10 23.93
CA LYS A 87 -20.42 14.67 25.30
C LYS A 87 -21.16 13.92 26.41
N LYS A 88 -21.83 12.81 26.12
CA LYS A 88 -22.45 11.97 27.15
C LYS A 88 -21.43 10.94 27.65
N GLN A 89 -20.92 11.16 28.86
CA GLN A 89 -20.04 10.18 29.49
C GLN A 89 -20.86 8.98 29.97
N GLU A 90 -20.42 7.78 29.60
CA GLU A 90 -21.03 6.52 30.02
C GLU A 90 -19.95 5.65 30.64
N THR A 91 -20.21 5.07 31.82
CA THR A 91 -19.28 4.19 32.50
C THR A 91 -19.87 2.78 32.59
N CYS A 92 -19.05 1.76 32.28
CA CYS A 92 -19.41 0.35 32.42
C CYS A 92 -20.73 -0.09 31.76
N LYS A 93 -21.04 0.43 30.57
CA LYS A 93 -22.28 0.08 29.86
C LYS A 93 -22.20 -1.29 29.23
N LYS A 94 -23.23 -2.13 29.43
CA LYS A 94 -23.36 -3.49 28.86
C LYS A 94 -23.61 -3.43 27.36
N VAL A 95 -22.84 -4.21 26.59
CA VAL A 95 -23.03 -4.40 25.15
C VAL A 95 -23.81 -5.68 24.90
N CYS A 96 -23.23 -6.82 25.27
CA CYS A 96 -23.87 -8.12 25.17
C CYS A 96 -23.24 -9.14 26.15
N THR A 97 -23.95 -10.25 26.38
CA THR A 97 -23.43 -11.41 27.11
C THR A 97 -23.32 -12.58 26.16
N ARG A 98 -22.17 -13.27 26.15
CA ARG A 98 -21.94 -14.52 25.40
C ARG A 98 -21.73 -15.65 26.39
N SER A 99 -22.58 -16.67 26.30
CA SER A 99 -22.55 -17.83 27.19
C SER A 99 -22.03 -19.05 26.43
N TYR A 100 -21.09 -19.77 27.05
CA TYR A 100 -20.51 -20.99 26.49
C TYR A 100 -20.79 -22.16 27.44
N ASP A 101 -21.36 -23.23 26.90
CA ASP A 101 -21.66 -24.45 27.65
C ASP A 101 -20.67 -25.56 27.26
N PRO A 102 -19.97 -26.22 28.20
CA PRO A 102 -19.02 -27.29 27.88
C PRO A 102 -19.68 -28.52 27.23
N GLU A 103 -20.99 -28.72 27.43
CA GLU A 103 -21.74 -29.83 26.82
C GLU A 103 -22.02 -29.61 25.33
N ASN A 104 -22.04 -28.36 24.87
CA ASN A 104 -22.35 -28.02 23.49
C ASN A 104 -21.09 -28.01 22.61
N SER A 105 -21.05 -28.88 21.60
CA SER A 105 -19.92 -28.99 20.67
C SER A 105 -19.66 -27.70 19.86
N ALA A 106 -20.70 -26.91 19.56
CA ALA A 106 -20.57 -25.66 18.82
C ALA A 106 -19.94 -24.55 19.69
N ASP A 107 -20.34 -24.45 20.96
CA ASP A 107 -19.77 -23.46 21.88
C ASP A 107 -18.31 -23.80 22.21
N LYS A 108 -17.98 -25.10 22.28
CA LYS A 108 -16.60 -25.56 22.42
C LYS A 108 -15.72 -25.14 21.23
N SER A 109 -16.22 -25.25 20.00
CA SER A 109 -15.44 -24.86 18.82
C SER A 109 -15.27 -23.34 18.72
N LYS A 110 -16.31 -22.56 19.04
CA LYS A 110 -16.24 -21.09 19.12
C LYS A 110 -15.25 -20.61 20.18
N LEU A 111 -15.31 -21.17 21.39
CA LEU A 111 -14.39 -20.82 22.46
C LEU A 111 -12.95 -21.24 22.13
N ALA A 112 -12.76 -22.39 21.48
CA ALA A 112 -11.45 -22.83 21.00
C ALA A 112 -10.88 -21.88 19.92
N PHE A 113 -11.73 -21.38 19.03
CA PHE A 113 -11.34 -20.39 18.02
C PHE A 113 -10.96 -19.05 18.67
N LEU A 114 -11.72 -18.58 19.67
CA LEU A 114 -11.38 -17.39 20.45
C LEU A 114 -10.05 -17.55 21.20
N LYS A 115 -9.83 -18.69 21.85
CA LYS A 115 -8.56 -19.04 22.51
C LYS A 115 -7.40 -19.02 21.52
N LYS A 116 -7.56 -19.64 20.36
CA LYS A 116 -6.56 -19.62 19.29
C LYS A 116 -6.27 -18.19 18.81
N GLY A 117 -7.29 -17.34 18.71
CA GLY A 117 -7.15 -15.92 18.42
C GLY A 117 -6.25 -15.19 19.42
N MET A 118 -6.45 -15.45 20.72
CA MET A 118 -5.59 -14.89 21.78
C MET A 118 -4.16 -15.46 21.74
N GLN A 119 -3.99 -16.76 21.46
CA GLN A 119 -2.65 -17.38 21.34
C GLN A 119 -1.82 -16.78 20.21
N LEU A 120 -2.47 -16.46 19.09
CA LEU A 120 -1.84 -15.86 17.92
C LEU A 120 -1.83 -14.33 17.98
N ASN A 121 -2.18 -13.72 19.11
CA ASN A 121 -2.15 -12.26 19.29
C ASN A 121 -2.92 -11.49 18.19
N TYR A 122 -4.13 -11.96 17.85
CA TYR A 122 -4.99 -11.24 16.91
C TYR A 122 -5.44 -9.89 17.48
N GLN A 123 -5.47 -8.87 16.63
CA GLN A 123 -5.75 -7.48 17.01
C GLN A 123 -7.03 -6.94 16.37
N HIS A 124 -7.83 -6.26 17.18
CA HIS A 124 -8.97 -5.46 16.76
C HIS A 124 -8.50 -4.16 16.10
N HIS A 125 -9.11 -3.86 14.95
CA HIS A 125 -8.94 -2.60 14.24
C HIS A 125 -10.27 -1.84 14.23
N TRP A 126 -10.40 -0.86 15.12
CA TRP A 126 -11.60 -0.05 15.27
C TRP A 126 -11.44 1.31 14.63
N ILE A 127 -12.53 1.87 14.13
CA ILE A 127 -12.53 3.10 13.36
C ILE A 127 -13.65 4.01 13.87
N ILE A 128 -13.30 5.25 14.20
CA ILE A 128 -14.24 6.32 14.58
C ILE A 128 -13.97 7.52 13.67
N ASP A 129 -14.99 8.04 12.99
CA ASP A 129 -14.88 9.19 12.07
C ASP A 129 -13.72 9.06 11.04
N ASN A 130 -13.61 7.87 10.45
CA ASN A 130 -12.55 7.48 9.51
C ASN A 130 -11.11 7.45 10.09
N MET A 131 -10.94 7.63 11.41
CA MET A 131 -9.65 7.49 12.09
C MET A 131 -9.56 6.14 12.81
N PRO A 132 -8.39 5.46 12.78
CA PRO A 132 -8.18 4.28 13.61
C PRO A 132 -8.17 4.67 15.08
N VAL A 133 -8.77 3.83 15.91
CA VAL A 133 -8.68 3.95 17.36
C VAL A 133 -7.33 3.40 17.79
N THR A 134 -6.55 4.21 18.51
CA THR A 134 -5.20 3.82 18.92
C THR A 134 -5.15 3.32 20.35
N TRP A 135 -4.33 2.31 20.58
CA TRP A 135 -3.99 1.83 21.91
C TRP A 135 -2.55 2.19 22.23
N CYS A 136 -2.37 2.99 23.27
CA CYS A 136 -1.05 3.38 23.74
C CYS A 136 -0.70 2.69 25.05
N TYR A 137 0.50 2.13 25.13
CA TYR A 137 1.05 1.51 26.33
C TYR A 137 2.49 1.99 26.55
N ASP A 138 2.89 2.01 27.82
CA ASP A 138 4.23 2.42 28.22
C ASP A 138 5.13 1.18 28.23
N VAL A 139 6.30 1.30 27.61
CA VAL A 139 7.34 0.25 27.56
C VAL A 139 8.39 0.51 28.65
N GLU A 140 9.09 -0.52 29.10
CA GLU A 140 10.09 -0.46 30.19
C GLU A 140 11.12 0.68 30.04
N ASP A 141 11.44 1.09 28.81
CA ASP A 141 12.36 2.21 28.50
C ASP A 141 11.75 3.62 28.73
N GLY A 142 10.53 3.71 29.30
CA GLY A 142 9.81 4.98 29.48
C GLY A 142 9.27 5.59 28.18
N GLN A 143 9.41 4.89 27.06
CA GLN A 143 8.84 5.27 25.76
C GLN A 143 7.39 4.80 25.66
N LYS A 144 6.52 5.67 25.16
CA LYS A 144 5.11 5.37 24.93
C LYS A 144 4.90 4.95 23.48
N TYR A 145 4.45 3.72 23.28
CA TYR A 145 4.15 3.17 21.96
C TYR A 145 2.64 3.19 21.75
N CYS A 146 2.19 3.63 20.57
CA CYS A 146 0.77 3.58 20.19
C CYS A 146 0.59 2.75 18.92
N ASN A 147 -0.24 1.72 19.01
CA ASN A 147 -0.61 0.89 17.87
C ASN A 147 -2.01 1.27 17.38
N PRO A 148 -2.29 1.25 16.06
CA PRO A 148 -3.61 1.50 15.48
C PRO A 148 -4.59 0.31 15.62
N GLY A 149 -4.33 -0.57 16.60
CA GLY A 149 -5.12 -1.74 16.93
C GLY A 149 -4.78 -2.24 18.33
N PHE A 150 -5.63 -3.09 18.89
CA PHE A 150 -5.45 -3.65 20.23
C PHE A 150 -5.81 -5.14 20.24
N PRO A 151 -5.12 -5.99 21.03
CA PRO A 151 -5.32 -7.41 20.99
C PRO A 151 -6.67 -7.83 21.59
N ILE A 152 -7.20 -8.97 21.14
CA ILE A 152 -8.43 -9.57 21.70
C ILE A 152 -8.26 -9.84 23.20
N GLY A 153 -7.06 -10.22 23.61
CA GLY A 153 -6.71 -10.61 24.95
C GLY A 153 -5.26 -11.06 25.00
N CYS A 154 -4.92 -11.81 26.04
CA CYS A 154 -3.56 -12.25 26.25
C CYS A 154 -3.54 -13.68 26.82
N PHE A 155 -2.47 -14.43 26.56
CA PHE A 155 -2.31 -15.81 27.01
C PHE A 155 -1.01 -16.00 27.80
N VAL A 156 -1.14 -16.53 29.02
CA VAL A 156 0.02 -16.89 29.84
C VAL A 156 0.34 -18.36 29.62
N THR A 157 1.54 -18.61 29.10
CA THR A 157 2.01 -19.98 28.78
C THR A 157 2.02 -20.88 30.03
N PRO A 158 1.95 -22.22 29.86
CA PRO A 158 2.07 -23.17 30.97
C PRO A 158 3.38 -23.02 31.77
N ASP A 159 4.45 -22.59 31.10
CA ASP A 159 5.75 -22.30 31.70
C ASP A 159 5.75 -21.05 32.58
N GLY A 160 4.65 -20.30 32.62
CA GLY A 160 4.50 -19.04 33.35
C GLY A 160 5.18 -17.85 32.69
N ARG A 161 5.59 -17.97 31.42
CA ARG A 161 6.13 -16.84 30.66
C ARG A 161 4.98 -15.95 30.18
N VAL A 162 5.02 -14.71 30.63
CA VAL A 162 4.14 -13.62 30.21
C VAL A 162 4.69 -13.05 28.90
N LYS A 163 3.85 -12.94 27.87
CA LYS A 163 4.20 -12.39 26.56
C LYS A 163 3.12 -11.40 26.09
N ASP A 164 3.49 -10.56 25.13
CA ASP A 164 2.60 -9.63 24.43
C ASP A 164 1.84 -8.70 25.42
N ALA A 165 0.53 -8.54 25.22
CA ALA A 165 -0.32 -7.68 26.03
C ALA A 165 -0.44 -8.10 27.50
N CYS A 166 -0.04 -9.33 27.87
CA CYS A 166 -0.09 -9.75 29.27
C CYS A 166 0.94 -9.00 30.13
N VAL A 167 1.97 -8.38 29.54
CA VAL A 167 3.00 -7.62 30.29
C VAL A 167 2.43 -6.33 30.91
N ILE A 168 1.30 -5.85 30.40
CA ILE A 168 0.76 -4.53 30.73
C ILE A 168 0.11 -4.48 32.11
N ASN A 169 -0.42 -5.61 32.60
CA ASN A 169 -1.00 -5.70 33.94
C ASN A 169 -0.36 -6.87 34.70
N SER A 170 0.19 -6.59 35.88
CA SER A 170 0.82 -7.57 36.76
C SER A 170 -0.16 -8.62 37.32
N GLU A 171 -1.47 -8.35 37.24
CA GLU A 171 -2.53 -9.30 37.60
C GLU A 171 -2.65 -10.47 36.62
N PHE A 172 -2.12 -10.36 35.40
CA PHE A 172 -2.15 -11.41 34.38
C PHE A 172 -1.00 -12.43 34.55
N ASN A 173 -1.00 -13.14 35.68
CA ASN A 173 0.12 -14.00 36.08
C ASN A 173 -0.22 -15.49 36.25
N LYS A 174 -1.48 -15.90 36.13
CA LYS A 174 -1.86 -17.30 36.33
C LYS A 174 -1.42 -18.17 35.15
N LYS A 175 -0.77 -19.29 35.46
CA LYS A 175 -0.25 -20.24 34.48
C LYS A 175 -1.38 -20.91 33.69
N ASN A 176 -1.18 -21.07 32.39
CA ASN A 176 -2.13 -21.74 31.48
C ASN A 176 -3.54 -21.12 31.48
N THR A 177 -3.59 -19.79 31.59
CA THR A 177 -4.83 -19.01 31.65
C THR A 177 -4.85 -17.98 30.53
N PHE A 178 -6.03 -17.82 29.94
CA PHE A 178 -6.32 -16.78 28.96
C PHE A 178 -7.04 -15.62 29.66
N TYR A 179 -6.63 -14.41 29.36
CA TYR A 179 -7.28 -13.19 29.83
C TYR A 179 -7.91 -12.48 28.63
N LEU A 180 -9.24 -12.40 28.63
CA LEU A 180 -9.97 -11.73 27.57
C LEU A 180 -10.13 -10.25 27.90
N PHE A 181 -9.89 -9.37 26.92
CA PHE A 181 -10.20 -7.95 27.06
C PHE A 181 -11.67 -7.71 26.70
N ASN A 182 -12.52 -7.88 27.69
CA ASN A 182 -13.97 -7.73 27.56
C ASN A 182 -14.47 -6.31 27.90
N HIS A 183 -13.61 -5.47 28.49
CA HIS A 183 -13.90 -4.07 28.75
C HIS A 183 -12.98 -3.15 27.96
N VAL A 184 -13.52 -2.04 27.47
CA VAL A 184 -12.76 -1.02 26.74
C VAL A 184 -13.07 0.36 27.27
N ASP A 185 -12.04 1.07 27.68
CA ASP A 185 -12.10 2.49 28.05
C ASP A 185 -11.75 3.33 26.83
N ILE A 186 -12.73 4.05 26.29
CA ILE A 186 -12.60 4.86 25.08
C ILE A 186 -12.52 6.32 25.49
N THR A 187 -11.45 7.00 25.08
CA THR A 187 -11.28 8.44 25.26
C THR A 187 -11.31 9.12 23.91
N ILE A 188 -12.37 9.87 23.64
CA ILE A 188 -12.55 10.62 22.40
C ILE A 188 -12.16 12.07 22.65
N MET A 189 -11.14 12.55 21.95
CA MET A 189 -10.71 13.95 22.03
C MET A 189 -11.28 14.73 20.86
N TYR A 190 -11.83 15.91 21.14
CA TYR A 190 -12.46 16.75 20.14
C TYR A 190 -11.95 18.19 20.19
N HIS A 191 -12.00 18.86 19.05
CA HIS A 191 -11.79 20.29 18.90
C HIS A 191 -13.16 20.96 18.91
N SER A 192 -13.42 21.89 19.84
CA SER A 192 -14.76 22.45 20.04
C SER A 192 -15.21 23.38 18.92
N GLY A 193 -14.28 23.92 18.12
CA GLY A 193 -14.60 24.72 16.94
C GLY A 193 -15.10 26.13 17.26
N LYS A 194 -15.14 26.54 18.54
CA LYS A 194 -15.63 27.85 18.98
C LYS A 194 -14.85 29.04 18.42
N GLU A 195 -13.58 28.82 18.07
CA GLU A 195 -12.68 29.83 17.50
C GLU A 195 -12.58 29.74 15.96
N GLU A 196 -13.29 28.79 15.34
CA GLU A 196 -13.17 28.44 13.92
C GLU A 196 -14.51 28.64 13.19
N ASN A 197 -14.47 28.81 11.87
CA ASN A 197 -15.65 29.14 11.05
C ASN A 197 -16.60 27.95 10.75
N TRP A 198 -16.57 26.86 11.53
CA TRP A 198 -17.43 25.70 11.29
C TRP A 198 -18.37 25.40 12.47
N PRO A 199 -19.59 24.90 12.20
CA PRO A 199 -20.53 24.53 13.24
C PRO A 199 -20.09 23.25 13.95
N GLY A 200 -20.28 23.21 15.28
CA GLY A 200 -20.07 22.02 16.11
C GLY A 200 -18.61 21.65 16.38
N ALA A 201 -18.44 20.55 17.09
CA ALA A 201 -17.13 20.00 17.43
C ALA A 201 -16.67 18.98 16.37
N ARG A 202 -15.36 18.85 16.18
CA ARG A 202 -14.78 17.81 15.30
C ARG A 202 -13.87 16.90 16.08
N LEU A 203 -13.93 15.59 15.79
CA LEU A 203 -13.08 14.61 16.45
C LEU A 203 -11.66 14.68 15.90
N VAL A 204 -10.68 14.73 16.81
CA VAL A 204 -9.25 14.84 16.46
C VAL A 204 -8.46 13.60 16.85
N MET A 205 -8.87 12.88 17.88
CA MET A 205 -8.14 11.70 18.37
C MET A 205 -9.08 10.73 19.06
N ALA A 206 -8.86 9.44 18.86
CA ALA A 206 -9.58 8.39 19.57
C ALA A 206 -8.57 7.42 20.17
N ARG A 207 -8.55 7.34 21.51
CA ARG A 207 -7.70 6.42 22.26
C ARG A 207 -8.55 5.37 22.94
N LEU A 208 -7.99 4.17 23.06
CA LEU A 208 -8.63 3.07 23.76
C LEU A 208 -7.64 2.43 24.73
N ARG A 209 -8.14 2.05 25.91
CA ARG A 209 -7.44 1.21 26.88
C ARG A 209 -8.22 -0.09 27.06
N PRO A 210 -7.67 -1.25 26.66
CA PRO A 210 -8.33 -2.53 26.88
C PRO A 210 -8.15 -2.94 28.34
N GLN A 211 -9.21 -3.46 28.94
CA GLN A 211 -9.24 -3.98 30.30
C GLN A 211 -9.95 -5.33 30.35
N SER A 212 -9.67 -6.10 31.38
CA SER A 212 -10.31 -7.38 31.64
C SER A 212 -11.01 -7.31 32.99
N TYR A 213 -12.33 -7.51 33.01
CA TYR A 213 -13.14 -7.51 34.23
C TYR A 213 -14.08 -8.70 34.27
N LYS A 214 -14.03 -9.46 35.37
CA LYS A 214 -15.00 -10.50 35.67
C LYS A 214 -16.23 -9.87 36.32
N HIS A 215 -17.30 -9.77 35.53
CA HIS A 215 -18.59 -9.29 36.02
C HIS A 215 -19.31 -10.41 36.78
N THR A 216 -19.55 -10.22 38.07
CA THR A 216 -20.29 -11.16 38.92
C THR A 216 -21.80 -10.98 38.82
N ASP A 217 -22.24 -9.73 38.66
CA ASP A 217 -23.67 -9.35 38.61
C ASP A 217 -24.03 -8.77 37.25
N GLU A 218 -24.99 -9.39 36.56
CA GLU A 218 -25.39 -8.96 35.21
C GLU A 218 -26.20 -7.66 35.17
N ASN A 219 -26.75 -7.23 36.31
CA ASN A 219 -27.66 -6.09 36.43
C ASN A 219 -27.01 -4.83 37.03
N ASN A 220 -25.93 -4.97 37.81
CA ASN A 220 -25.16 -3.86 38.39
C ASN A 220 -23.68 -4.04 38.06
N LEU A 221 -23.25 -3.48 36.94
CA LEU A 221 -21.89 -3.60 36.44
C LEU A 221 -21.06 -2.43 36.98
N SER A 222 -20.09 -2.70 37.86
CA SER A 222 -19.20 -1.66 38.42
C SER A 222 -17.84 -1.57 37.72
N CYS A 223 -17.46 -2.54 36.88
CA CYS A 223 -16.15 -2.57 36.18
C CYS A 223 -14.93 -2.42 37.11
N GLU A 224 -15.03 -2.89 38.35
CA GLU A 224 -13.94 -2.88 39.36
C GLU A 224 -13.57 -4.31 39.82
N GLY A 225 -14.00 -5.33 39.07
CA GLY A 225 -13.82 -6.74 39.42
C GLY A 225 -12.42 -7.29 39.10
N PRO A 226 -12.07 -8.49 39.60
CA PRO A 226 -10.84 -9.17 39.20
C PRO A 226 -10.85 -9.49 37.69
N PRO A 227 -9.71 -9.76 37.06
CA PRO A 227 -9.66 -9.98 35.62
C PRO A 227 -10.43 -11.21 35.16
N MET A 228 -10.95 -11.16 33.93
CA MET A 228 -11.74 -12.26 33.36
C MET A 228 -10.82 -13.38 32.88
N GLU A 229 -10.73 -14.42 33.71
CA GLU A 229 -9.91 -15.60 33.48
C GLU A 229 -10.68 -16.70 32.75
N ILE A 230 -10.07 -17.22 31.68
CA ILE A 230 -10.56 -18.38 30.94
C ILE A 230 -9.47 -19.47 31.06
N PRO A 231 -9.68 -20.52 31.87
CA PRO A 231 -8.69 -21.59 32.01
C PRO A 231 -8.51 -22.36 30.69
N GLY A 232 -7.33 -22.97 30.52
CA GLY A 232 -7.01 -23.79 29.36
C GLY A 232 -8.04 -24.89 29.10
N GLU A 233 -8.42 -25.61 30.14
CA GLU A 233 -9.54 -26.55 30.14
C GLU A 233 -10.80 -25.92 30.71
N PHE A 234 -11.92 -26.15 30.04
CA PHE A 234 -13.18 -25.50 30.35
C PHE A 234 -14.19 -26.53 30.87
N THR A 235 -14.47 -26.52 32.18
CA THR A 235 -15.31 -27.52 32.86
C THR A 235 -16.67 -27.01 33.32
N ASN A 236 -16.79 -25.70 33.57
CA ASN A 236 -18.03 -25.06 34.06
C ASN A 236 -18.69 -24.25 32.95
N LYS A 237 -19.86 -23.66 33.14
CA LYS A 237 -20.41 -22.69 32.17
C LYS A 237 -19.69 -21.34 32.27
N LEU A 238 -19.46 -20.65 31.15
CA LEU A 238 -18.76 -19.36 31.07
C LEU A 238 -19.69 -18.31 30.50
N ASN A 239 -19.88 -17.23 31.22
CA ASN A 239 -20.56 -16.05 30.70
C ASN A 239 -19.54 -14.93 30.52
N LEU A 240 -19.35 -14.49 29.28
CA LEU A 240 -18.51 -13.36 28.90
C LEU A 240 -19.41 -12.15 28.69
N VAL A 241 -19.34 -11.18 29.60
CA VAL A 241 -20.06 -9.91 29.49
C VAL A 241 -19.12 -8.87 28.90
N TYR A 242 -19.48 -8.30 27.76
CA TYR A 242 -18.73 -7.22 27.13
C TYR A 242 -19.30 -5.86 27.58
N THR A 243 -18.41 -4.97 28.00
CA THR A 243 -18.78 -3.63 28.48
C THR A 243 -17.85 -2.55 27.91
N TYR A 244 -18.28 -1.30 27.95
CA TYR A 244 -17.43 -0.16 27.58
C TYR A 244 -17.65 1.03 28.49
N SER A 245 -16.66 1.91 28.52
CA SER A 245 -16.75 3.25 29.12
C SER A 245 -16.28 4.28 28.09
N VAL A 246 -16.95 5.41 28.01
CA VAL A 246 -16.61 6.50 27.07
C VAL A 246 -16.45 7.81 27.82
N ALA A 247 -15.31 8.45 27.61
CA ALA A 247 -14.97 9.77 28.09
C ALA A 247 -14.67 10.71 26.92
N PHE A 248 -15.04 11.99 27.08
CA PHE A 248 -14.79 13.04 26.10
C PHE A 248 -13.84 14.09 26.70
N GLU A 249 -12.79 14.44 25.95
CA GLU A 249 -11.81 15.46 26.35
C GLU A 249 -11.73 16.57 25.28
N GLU A 250 -11.77 17.82 25.70
CA GLU A 250 -11.59 18.96 24.80
C GLU A 250 -10.11 19.25 24.57
N LYS A 251 -9.66 19.24 23.30
CA LYS A 251 -8.29 19.59 22.88
C LYS A 251 -8.29 20.51 21.67
N ASN A 252 -8.29 21.82 21.93
CA ASN A 252 -8.26 22.84 20.88
C ASN A 252 -6.84 23.13 20.34
N SER A 253 -5.79 22.54 20.92
CA SER A 253 -4.41 22.74 20.43
C SER A 253 -4.12 22.01 19.10
N ILE A 254 -4.90 20.98 18.77
CA ILE A 254 -4.71 20.16 17.57
C ILE A 254 -5.72 20.60 16.52
N LYS A 255 -5.24 21.09 15.38
CA LYS A 255 -6.11 21.41 14.24
C LYS A 255 -6.69 20.13 13.65
N TRP A 256 -7.93 20.19 13.18
CA TRP A 256 -8.57 19.03 12.53
C TRP A 256 -7.78 18.50 11.33
N ALA A 257 -7.12 19.38 10.56
CA ALA A 257 -6.32 18.99 9.40
C ALA A 257 -5.08 18.14 9.77
N SER A 258 -4.48 18.35 10.95
CA SER A 258 -3.30 17.62 11.45
C SER A 258 -3.69 16.39 12.29
N ARG A 259 -4.95 15.96 12.28
CA ARG A 259 -5.44 14.86 13.13
C ARG A 259 -4.80 13.50 12.84
N TRP A 260 -4.15 13.33 11.69
CA TRP A 260 -3.44 12.09 11.35
C TRP A 260 -1.99 12.06 11.86
N ASP A 261 -1.42 13.21 12.24
CA ASP A 261 -0.01 13.33 12.57
C ASP A 261 0.35 12.47 13.79
N TYR A 262 -0.50 12.44 14.83
CA TYR A 262 -0.25 11.62 16.01
C TYR A 262 -0.18 10.13 15.69
N ILE A 263 -0.93 9.65 14.69
CA ILE A 263 -0.92 8.24 14.27
C ILE A 263 0.38 7.97 13.52
N LEU A 264 0.71 8.84 12.57
CA LEU A 264 1.89 8.72 11.71
C LEU A 264 3.20 8.83 12.49
N GLU A 265 3.28 9.70 13.49
CA GLU A 265 4.43 9.85 14.39
C GLU A 265 4.56 8.68 15.37
N SER A 266 3.43 8.09 15.78
CA SER A 266 3.43 7.00 16.75
C SER A 266 3.71 5.62 16.16
N MET A 267 3.59 5.47 14.83
CA MET A 267 4.08 4.26 14.18
C MET A 267 5.59 4.21 14.39
N PRO A 268 6.14 3.09 14.92
CA PRO A 268 7.57 2.97 15.07
C PRO A 268 8.16 3.24 13.71
N HIS A 269 8.94 4.32 13.58
CA HIS A 269 9.74 4.52 12.39
C HIS A 269 10.47 3.20 12.21
N THR A 270 10.11 2.43 11.18
CA THR A 270 10.96 1.34 10.76
C THR A 270 12.25 2.05 10.47
N ASN A 271 13.21 1.96 11.41
CA ASN A 271 14.54 2.50 11.23
C ASN A 271 14.89 2.04 9.83
N ILE A 272 15.04 3.01 8.91
CA ILE A 272 15.35 2.70 7.52
C ILE A 272 16.40 1.63 7.62
N GLN A 273 16.12 0.44 7.06
CA GLN A 273 17.04 -0.69 7.15
C GLN A 273 18.23 -0.34 6.27
N TRP A 274 19.03 0.64 6.70
CA TRP A 274 20.20 1.16 6.05
C TRP A 274 21.14 0.01 5.76
N PHE A 275 21.14 -1.00 6.62
CA PHE A 275 21.80 -2.27 6.37
C PHE A 275 21.32 -2.98 5.10
N SER A 276 20.00 -3.12 4.88
CA SER A 276 19.44 -3.76 3.68
C SER A 276 19.67 -2.93 2.41
N ILE A 277 19.55 -1.61 2.50
CA ILE A 277 19.81 -0.69 1.37
C ILE A 277 21.29 -0.70 1.01
N MET A 278 22.19 -0.57 1.99
CA MET A 278 23.63 -0.65 1.78
C MET A 278 24.04 -2.01 1.24
N ASN A 279 23.49 -3.10 1.77
CA ASN A 279 23.76 -4.45 1.26
C ASN A 279 23.33 -4.59 -0.20
N SER A 280 22.12 -4.12 -0.54
CA SER A 280 21.63 -4.13 -1.93
C SER A 280 22.50 -3.27 -2.85
N LEU A 281 22.94 -2.10 -2.39
CA LEU A 281 23.81 -1.21 -3.15
C LEU A 281 25.20 -1.82 -3.38
N VAL A 282 25.78 -2.47 -2.36
CA VAL A 282 27.06 -3.19 -2.47
C VAL A 282 26.95 -4.35 -3.44
N ILE A 283 25.87 -5.14 -3.38
CA ILE A 283 25.63 -6.25 -4.31
C ILE A 283 25.53 -5.74 -5.75
N VAL A 284 24.78 -4.64 -5.99
CA VAL A 284 24.64 -4.05 -7.33
C VAL A 284 25.97 -3.51 -7.84
N LEU A 285 26.76 -2.81 -7.01
CA LEU A 285 28.08 -2.33 -7.39
C LEU A 285 29.07 -3.47 -7.66
N PHE A 286 29.02 -4.54 -6.87
CA PHE A 286 29.89 -5.70 -7.06
C PHE A 286 29.52 -6.47 -8.33
N LEU A 287 28.23 -6.70 -8.58
CA LEU A 287 27.75 -7.35 -9.80
C LEU A 287 28.07 -6.52 -11.04
N SER A 288 27.85 -5.20 -11.00
CA SER A 288 28.19 -4.32 -12.12
C SER A 288 29.70 -4.26 -12.36
N GLY A 289 30.52 -4.22 -11.29
CA GLY A 289 31.97 -4.29 -11.37
C GLY A 289 32.47 -5.63 -11.92
N MET A 290 31.87 -6.74 -11.53
CA MET A 290 32.20 -8.08 -12.04
C MET A 290 31.85 -8.19 -13.53
N VAL A 291 30.67 -7.74 -13.94
CA VAL A 291 30.27 -7.70 -15.35
C VAL A 291 31.20 -6.78 -16.15
N ALA A 292 31.54 -5.59 -15.63
CA ALA A 292 32.48 -4.68 -16.27
C ALA A 292 33.89 -5.28 -16.40
N MET A 293 34.38 -5.99 -15.37
CA MET A 293 35.67 -6.69 -15.44
C MET A 293 35.64 -7.81 -16.47
N ILE A 294 34.56 -8.60 -16.53
CA ILE A 294 34.38 -9.64 -17.54
C ILE A 294 34.42 -9.01 -18.93
N ILE A 295 33.64 -7.96 -19.17
CA ILE A 295 33.58 -7.23 -20.45
C ILE A 295 34.96 -6.64 -20.80
N LEU A 296 35.62 -5.95 -19.87
CA LEU A 296 36.95 -5.37 -20.09
C LEU A 296 38.00 -6.43 -20.38
N ARG A 297 37.96 -7.56 -19.66
CA ARG A 297 38.90 -8.67 -19.87
C ARG A 297 38.65 -9.35 -21.22
N THR A 298 37.40 -9.57 -21.60
CA THR A 298 37.06 -10.12 -22.93
C THR A 298 37.48 -9.16 -24.02
N LEU A 299 37.19 -7.86 -23.87
CA LEU A 299 37.50 -6.83 -24.86
C LEU A 299 39.02 -6.63 -24.99
N HIS A 300 39.77 -6.61 -23.89
CA HIS A 300 41.22 -6.49 -23.92
C HIS A 300 41.88 -7.73 -24.56
N LYS A 301 41.39 -8.93 -24.25
CA LYS A 301 41.86 -10.18 -24.87
C LYS A 301 41.56 -10.21 -26.37
N ASP A 302 40.39 -9.73 -26.78
CA ASP A 302 40.00 -9.68 -28.18
C ASP A 302 40.83 -8.63 -28.94
N ILE A 303 41.03 -7.42 -28.40
CA ILE A 303 41.92 -6.39 -28.99
C ILE A 303 43.36 -6.88 -29.10
N ALA A 304 43.91 -7.50 -28.06
CA ALA A 304 45.27 -8.02 -28.09
C ALA A 304 45.44 -9.11 -29.15
N ARG A 305 44.42 -9.94 -29.38
CA ARG A 305 44.38 -10.94 -30.46
C ARG A 305 44.29 -10.28 -31.83
N TYR A 306 43.51 -9.22 -32.00
CA TYR A 306 43.45 -8.46 -33.27
C TYR A 306 44.81 -7.92 -33.68
N ASN A 307 45.55 -7.30 -32.74
CA ASN A 307 46.86 -6.72 -33.02
C ASN A 307 47.94 -7.78 -33.37
N GLN A 308 47.69 -9.07 -33.11
CA GLN A 308 48.60 -10.16 -33.45
C GLN A 308 48.34 -10.78 -34.84
N ILE A 309 47.16 -10.56 -35.43
CA ILE A 309 46.71 -11.23 -36.68
C ILE A 309 46.93 -10.35 -37.93
N ASP A 310 47.63 -9.22 -37.81
CA ASP A 310 47.98 -8.28 -38.90
C ASP A 310 48.96 -8.85 -39.97
N SER A 311 49.01 -10.19 -40.12
CA SER A 311 49.85 -10.92 -41.09
C SER A 311 49.07 -11.89 -42.00
N SER A 312 47.74 -11.95 -41.92
CA SER A 312 46.90 -12.72 -42.85
C SER A 312 45.56 -12.03 -43.10
N GLU A 313 45.46 -11.26 -44.19
CA GLU A 313 44.30 -10.45 -44.60
C GLU A 313 42.99 -11.25 -44.72
N ASP A 314 43.03 -12.57 -44.92
CA ASP A 314 41.83 -13.40 -45.14
C ASP A 314 41.12 -13.89 -43.85
N ALA A 315 41.71 -13.74 -42.65
CA ALA A 315 41.12 -14.21 -41.39
C ALA A 315 40.32 -13.13 -40.63
N GLN A 316 40.38 -11.88 -41.11
CA GLN A 316 39.90 -10.70 -40.38
C GLN A 316 38.39 -10.47 -40.54
N GLU A 317 37.75 -11.13 -41.52
CA GLU A 317 36.31 -10.96 -41.81
C GLU A 317 35.37 -11.93 -41.07
N GLU A 318 35.87 -13.01 -40.45
CA GLU A 318 35.01 -14.06 -39.87
C GLU A 318 34.82 -14.02 -38.34
N PHE A 319 35.62 -13.25 -37.58
CA PHE A 319 35.49 -13.20 -36.11
C PHE A 319 35.63 -11.81 -35.47
N GLY A 320 34.65 -11.45 -34.63
CA GLY A 320 34.72 -10.46 -33.54
C GLY A 320 33.69 -9.33 -33.55
N TRP A 321 33.87 -8.30 -32.71
CA TRP A 321 32.84 -7.30 -32.35
C TRP A 321 32.25 -6.53 -33.55
N LYS A 322 33.00 -6.44 -34.65
CA LYS A 322 32.54 -5.84 -35.91
C LYS A 322 31.45 -6.70 -36.61
N LEU A 323 31.50 -8.03 -36.48
CA LEU A 323 30.38 -8.93 -36.85
C LEU A 323 29.22 -8.85 -35.86
N VAL A 324 29.49 -8.51 -34.60
CA VAL A 324 28.43 -8.30 -33.60
C VAL A 324 27.54 -7.13 -34.00
N HIS A 325 28.07 -6.09 -34.65
CA HIS A 325 27.22 -5.04 -35.24
C HIS A 325 26.20 -5.64 -36.24
N GLY A 326 26.59 -6.65 -37.03
CA GLY A 326 25.68 -7.38 -37.93
C GLY A 326 24.73 -8.37 -37.21
N ASP A 327 25.18 -8.99 -36.11
CA ASP A 327 24.40 -9.95 -35.33
C ASP A 327 23.44 -9.29 -34.31
N VAL A 328 23.68 -8.04 -33.90
CA VAL A 328 22.75 -7.23 -33.09
C VAL A 328 21.42 -7.01 -33.83
N PHE A 329 21.47 -6.93 -35.16
CA PHE A 329 20.27 -6.82 -35.99
C PHE A 329 19.63 -8.17 -36.32
N ARG A 330 20.20 -9.29 -35.86
CA ARG A 330 19.59 -10.60 -36.05
C ARG A 330 18.35 -10.70 -35.13
N PRO A 331 17.18 -11.05 -35.67
CA PRO A 331 16.01 -11.25 -34.83
C PRO A 331 16.29 -12.38 -33.83
N PRO A 332 16.01 -12.16 -32.53
CA PRO A 332 16.25 -13.17 -31.52
C PRO A 332 15.35 -14.39 -31.75
N ARG A 333 15.85 -15.59 -31.44
CA ARG A 333 15.13 -16.87 -31.62
C ARG A 333 13.72 -16.87 -30.99
N LYS A 334 13.52 -16.13 -29.90
CA LYS A 334 12.24 -15.96 -29.20
C LYS A 334 11.76 -14.49 -29.19
N GLY A 335 11.88 -13.79 -30.31
CA GLY A 335 11.51 -12.37 -30.41
C GLY A 335 10.08 -12.01 -30.04
N MET A 336 9.13 -12.94 -30.19
CA MET A 336 7.73 -12.77 -29.76
C MET A 336 7.58 -12.67 -28.23
N LEU A 337 8.30 -13.48 -27.47
CA LEU A 337 8.21 -13.43 -26.00
C LEU A 337 8.92 -12.19 -25.47
N LEU A 338 10.05 -11.83 -26.08
CA LEU A 338 10.79 -10.63 -25.70
C LEU A 338 9.97 -9.35 -25.92
N SER A 339 9.29 -9.22 -27.07
CA SER A 339 8.41 -8.07 -27.33
C SER A 339 7.25 -8.00 -26.35
N VAL A 340 6.63 -9.14 -26.02
CA VAL A 340 5.57 -9.25 -25.01
C VAL A 340 6.04 -8.77 -23.64
N PHE A 341 7.18 -9.26 -23.15
CA PHE A 341 7.72 -8.85 -21.85
C PHE A 341 8.11 -7.38 -21.82
N LEU A 342 8.65 -6.84 -22.91
CA LEU A 342 9.02 -5.43 -22.99
C LEU A 342 7.78 -4.52 -22.97
N GLY A 343 6.70 -4.90 -23.67
CA GLY A 343 5.43 -4.17 -23.62
C GLY A 343 4.84 -4.16 -22.21
N GLN A 344 4.77 -5.32 -21.56
CA GLN A 344 4.28 -5.44 -20.18
C GLN A 344 5.17 -4.71 -19.16
N GLY A 345 6.49 -4.80 -19.31
CA GLY A 345 7.44 -4.05 -18.49
C GLY A 345 7.27 -2.53 -18.62
N THR A 346 7.03 -2.04 -19.85
CA THR A 346 6.76 -0.62 -20.08
C THR A 346 5.45 -0.16 -19.42
N GLN A 347 4.41 -0.98 -19.48
CA GLN A 347 3.12 -0.69 -18.84
C GLN A 347 3.28 -0.53 -17.32
N ILE A 348 3.94 -1.51 -16.68
CA ILE A 348 4.19 -1.48 -15.23
C ILE A 348 5.09 -0.29 -14.86
N PHE A 349 6.14 -0.03 -15.63
CA PHE A 349 7.04 1.09 -15.39
C PHE A 349 6.32 2.45 -15.41
N ILE A 350 5.53 2.71 -16.46
CA ILE A 350 4.76 3.97 -16.59
C ILE A 350 3.71 4.06 -15.48
N MET A 351 3.01 2.96 -15.18
CA MET A 351 2.04 2.90 -14.09
C MET A 351 2.69 3.28 -12.76
N THR A 352 3.79 2.62 -12.38
CA THR A 352 4.51 2.87 -11.13
C THR A 352 4.99 4.32 -11.04
N PHE A 353 5.52 4.87 -12.13
CA PHE A 353 5.95 6.26 -12.19
C PHE A 353 4.79 7.25 -11.95
N ILE A 354 3.66 7.05 -12.63
CA ILE A 354 2.48 7.92 -12.47
C ILE A 354 1.91 7.78 -11.05
N THR A 355 1.78 6.57 -10.52
CA THR A 355 1.30 6.37 -9.15
C THR A 355 2.20 7.02 -8.11
N LEU A 356 3.53 6.93 -8.29
CA LEU A 356 4.49 7.56 -7.37
C LEU A 356 4.41 9.08 -7.47
N PHE A 357 4.28 9.64 -8.67
CA PHE A 357 4.10 11.07 -8.87
C PHE A 357 2.84 11.60 -8.17
N LEU A 358 1.70 10.91 -8.32
CA LEU A 358 0.45 11.26 -7.63
C LEU A 358 0.55 11.11 -6.11
N ALA A 359 1.32 10.12 -5.63
CA ALA A 359 1.61 9.96 -4.20
C ALA A 359 2.46 11.12 -3.66
N CYS A 360 3.50 11.53 -4.38
CA CYS A 360 4.36 12.66 -4.00
C CYS A 360 3.60 14.01 -3.96
N LEU A 361 2.58 14.18 -4.81
CA LEU A 361 1.70 15.36 -4.75
C LEU A 361 0.70 15.32 -3.58
N GLY A 362 0.64 14.23 -2.82
CA GLY A 362 -0.25 14.07 -1.68
C GLY A 362 -1.69 13.65 -2.03
N PHE A 363 -2.00 13.41 -3.31
CA PHE A 363 -3.34 12.95 -3.73
C PHE A 363 -3.65 11.52 -3.26
N LEU A 364 -2.63 10.70 -3.05
CA LEU A 364 -2.75 9.31 -2.55
C LEU A 364 -2.32 9.21 -1.08
N SER A 365 -2.84 10.09 -0.23
CA SER A 365 -2.59 10.06 1.21
C SER A 365 -3.17 8.79 1.87
N PRO A 366 -2.52 8.23 2.90
CA PRO A 366 -3.06 7.12 3.71
C PRO A 366 -4.45 7.38 4.30
N ALA A 367 -4.85 8.65 4.43
CA ALA A 367 -6.18 9.05 4.88
C ALA A 367 -7.31 8.55 3.93
N ASN A 368 -7.00 8.32 2.64
CA ASN A 368 -7.92 7.76 1.66
C ASN A 368 -7.66 6.26 1.48
N ARG A 369 -8.36 5.46 2.30
CA ARG A 369 -8.16 4.00 2.38
C ARG A 369 -8.38 3.33 1.02
N GLY A 370 -7.45 2.47 0.61
CA GLY A 370 -7.52 1.74 -0.66
C GLY A 370 -7.34 2.59 -1.94
N ALA A 371 -7.16 3.92 -1.84
CA ALA A 371 -7.04 4.78 -3.02
C ALA A 371 -5.79 4.49 -3.86
N LEU A 372 -4.65 4.23 -3.20
CA LEU A 372 -3.39 3.89 -3.87
C LEU A 372 -3.56 2.65 -4.76
N MET A 373 -4.14 1.58 -4.22
CA MET A 373 -4.37 0.33 -4.98
C MET A 373 -5.42 0.52 -6.07
N THR A 374 -6.52 1.21 -5.78
CA THR A 374 -7.54 1.53 -6.79
C THR A 374 -6.93 2.30 -7.96
N CYS A 375 -6.12 3.32 -7.66
CA CYS A 375 -5.43 4.13 -8.67
C CYS A 375 -4.45 3.28 -9.48
N ALA A 376 -3.66 2.43 -8.82
CA ALA A 376 -2.72 1.53 -9.50
C ALA A 376 -3.44 0.57 -10.47
N VAL A 377 -4.53 -0.07 -10.05
CA VAL A 377 -5.31 -0.99 -10.90
C VAL A 377 -5.95 -0.25 -12.07
N VAL A 378 -6.57 0.91 -11.83
CA VAL A 378 -7.19 1.71 -12.88
C VAL A 378 -6.16 2.21 -13.88
N LEU A 379 -5.02 2.74 -13.41
CA LEU A 379 -3.92 3.16 -14.29
C LEU A 379 -3.36 1.98 -15.08
N TRP A 380 -3.19 0.82 -14.46
CA TRP A 380 -2.74 -0.38 -15.15
C TRP A 380 -3.69 -0.75 -16.31
N VAL A 381 -5.01 -0.74 -16.08
CA VAL A 381 -6.02 -1.03 -17.10
C VAL A 381 -5.97 -0.01 -18.25
N LEU A 382 -5.85 1.29 -17.94
CA LEU A 382 -5.82 2.37 -18.93
C LEU A 382 -4.51 2.41 -19.74
N LEU A 383 -3.40 2.00 -19.13
CA LEU A 383 -2.06 1.97 -19.76
C LEU A 383 -1.83 0.73 -20.64
N GLY A 384 -2.89 0.01 -21.02
CA GLY A 384 -2.82 -1.08 -22.00
C GLY A 384 -2.29 -0.62 -23.38
N THR A 385 -2.55 0.64 -23.76
CA THR A 385 -2.12 1.22 -25.05
C THR A 385 -0.59 1.30 -25.19
N PRO A 386 0.18 1.92 -24.26
CA PRO A 386 1.65 1.85 -24.28
C PRO A 386 2.20 0.43 -24.36
N ALA A 387 1.61 -0.52 -23.63
CA ALA A 387 2.02 -1.92 -23.63
C ALA A 387 1.93 -2.55 -25.02
N GLY A 388 0.77 -2.38 -25.66
CA GLY A 388 0.50 -2.85 -27.00
C GLY A 388 1.41 -2.19 -28.03
N TYR A 389 1.60 -0.87 -27.93
CA TYR A 389 2.44 -0.09 -28.84
C TYR A 389 3.91 -0.55 -28.81
N VAL A 390 4.52 -0.64 -27.62
CA VAL A 390 5.92 -1.03 -27.47
C VAL A 390 6.15 -2.48 -27.89
N SER A 391 5.26 -3.39 -27.48
CA SER A 391 5.33 -4.81 -27.90
C SER A 391 5.21 -4.96 -29.42
N ALA A 392 4.20 -4.34 -30.02
CA ALA A 392 4.00 -4.35 -31.47
C ALA A 392 5.19 -3.81 -32.23
N ARG A 393 5.72 -2.69 -31.77
CA ARG A 393 6.85 -2.02 -32.40
C ARG A 393 8.10 -2.88 -32.36
N MET A 394 8.42 -3.43 -31.19
CA MET A 394 9.59 -4.30 -31.03
C MET A 394 9.46 -5.60 -31.85
N TYR A 395 8.26 -6.18 -31.90
CA TYR A 395 8.00 -7.37 -32.73
C TYR A 395 8.17 -7.09 -34.22
N LYS A 396 7.74 -5.91 -34.69
CA LYS A 396 7.93 -5.47 -36.08
C LYS A 396 9.42 -5.27 -36.40
N THR A 397 10.21 -4.71 -35.48
CA THR A 397 11.67 -4.58 -35.63
C THR A 397 12.35 -5.94 -35.84
N PHE A 398 11.85 -6.99 -35.18
CA PHE A 398 12.32 -8.37 -35.39
C PHE A 398 11.76 -9.04 -36.65
N ARG A 399 11.18 -8.27 -37.58
CA ARG A 399 10.54 -8.75 -38.82
C ARG A 399 9.41 -9.76 -38.58
N GLY A 400 8.72 -9.62 -37.44
CA GLY A 400 7.59 -10.48 -37.09
C GLY A 400 6.31 -10.08 -37.81
N GLU A 401 5.71 -11.00 -38.56
CA GLU A 401 4.48 -10.76 -39.33
C GLU A 401 3.18 -11.06 -38.55
N LYS A 402 3.26 -11.95 -37.55
CA LYS A 402 2.11 -12.43 -36.76
C LYS A 402 1.69 -11.45 -35.66
N TRP A 403 1.35 -10.22 -36.05
CA TRP A 403 1.02 -9.15 -35.10
C TRP A 403 -0.16 -9.48 -34.19
N LYS A 404 -1.21 -10.13 -34.71
CA LYS A 404 -2.39 -10.52 -33.92
C LYS A 404 -2.03 -11.44 -32.75
N THR A 405 -1.17 -12.43 -32.99
CA THR A 405 -0.68 -13.36 -31.95
C THR A 405 0.19 -12.64 -30.93
N ASN A 406 1.06 -11.72 -31.38
CA ASN A 406 1.89 -10.92 -30.47
C ASN A 406 1.03 -10.08 -29.52
N VAL A 407 -0.02 -9.43 -30.04
CA VAL A 407 -0.93 -8.61 -29.22
C VAL A 407 -1.73 -9.44 -28.24
N LEU A 408 -2.27 -10.57 -28.69
CA LEU A 408 -3.01 -11.48 -27.83
C LEU A 408 -2.14 -12.01 -26.68
N LEU A 409 -0.91 -12.42 -26.97
CA LEU A 409 0.06 -12.83 -25.95
C LEU A 409 0.45 -11.67 -25.04
N THR A 410 0.58 -10.45 -25.57
CA THR A 410 0.89 -9.27 -24.77
C THR A 410 -0.22 -8.99 -23.76
N ALA A 411 -1.47 -9.11 -24.16
CA ALA A 411 -2.61 -8.82 -23.28
C ALA A 411 -2.94 -9.95 -22.29
N LEU A 412 -2.61 -11.21 -22.61
CA LEU A 412 -3.04 -12.38 -21.85
C LEU A 412 -1.95 -13.11 -21.06
N LEU A 413 -0.69 -13.10 -21.51
CA LEU A 413 0.33 -13.99 -20.95
C LEU A 413 0.67 -13.63 -19.49
N CYS A 414 1.26 -12.46 -19.25
CA CYS A 414 1.64 -12.06 -17.89
C CYS A 414 0.42 -11.82 -16.99
N PRO A 415 -0.63 -11.10 -17.44
CA PRO A 415 -1.80 -10.87 -16.58
C PRO A 415 -2.56 -12.16 -16.29
N GLY A 416 -2.59 -13.11 -17.22
CA GLY A 416 -3.21 -14.42 -17.02
C GLY A 416 -2.49 -15.30 -16.01
N ILE A 417 -1.15 -15.27 -15.99
CA ILE A 417 -0.37 -15.98 -14.96
C ILE A 417 -0.65 -15.38 -13.58
N VAL A 418 -0.56 -14.04 -13.46
CA VAL A 418 -0.84 -13.34 -12.19
C VAL A 418 -2.26 -13.60 -11.71
N PHE A 419 -3.24 -13.58 -12.63
CA PHE A 419 -4.63 -13.88 -12.30
C PHE A 419 -4.83 -15.33 -11.86
N ALA A 420 -4.15 -16.29 -12.49
CA ALA A 420 -4.24 -17.71 -12.11
C ALA A 420 -3.69 -17.93 -10.69
N ASP A 421 -2.50 -17.38 -10.38
CA ASP A 421 -1.91 -17.45 -9.05
C ASP A 421 -2.82 -16.79 -8.02
N PHE A 422 -3.31 -15.59 -8.32
CA PHE A 422 -4.24 -14.87 -7.48
C PHE A 422 -5.55 -15.63 -7.24
N PHE A 423 -6.11 -16.27 -8.27
CA PHE A 423 -7.33 -17.07 -8.17
C PHE A 423 -7.14 -18.30 -7.27
N ILE A 424 -6.01 -18.99 -7.39
CA ILE A 424 -5.64 -20.13 -6.54
C ILE A 424 -5.51 -19.67 -5.08
N MET A 425 -4.79 -18.57 -4.84
CA MET A 425 -4.65 -18.01 -3.49
C MET A 425 -6.01 -17.61 -2.91
N ASN A 426 -6.87 -16.98 -3.72
CA ASN A 426 -8.21 -16.61 -3.29
C ASN A 426 -9.07 -17.83 -2.92
N LEU A 427 -8.95 -18.95 -3.66
CA LEU A 427 -9.64 -20.20 -3.34
C LEU A 427 -9.18 -20.75 -1.98
N ILE A 428 -7.86 -20.72 -1.69
CA ILE A 428 -7.32 -21.14 -0.40
C ILE A 428 -7.85 -20.25 0.74
N LEU A 429 -7.85 -18.92 0.55
CA LEU A 429 -8.37 -17.97 1.53
C LEU A 429 -9.86 -18.17 1.80
N TRP A 430 -10.64 -18.44 0.75
CA TRP A 430 -12.07 -18.73 0.85
C TRP A 430 -12.34 -20.02 1.63
N VAL A 431 -11.62 -21.11 1.35
CA VAL A 431 -11.73 -22.38 2.10
C VAL A 431 -11.38 -22.20 3.58
N LYS A 432 -10.43 -21.30 3.89
CA LYS A 432 -10.04 -20.97 5.27
C LYS A 432 -10.96 -19.96 5.96
N GLY A 433 -11.95 -19.40 5.28
CA GLY A 433 -12.84 -18.39 5.84
C GLY A 433 -12.14 -17.07 6.20
N SER A 434 -11.05 -16.73 5.50
CA SER A 434 -10.29 -15.51 5.75
C SER A 434 -11.00 -14.27 5.18
N SER A 435 -10.93 -13.14 5.87
CA SER A 435 -11.46 -11.85 5.39
C SER A 435 -10.73 -11.31 4.15
N ALA A 436 -9.50 -11.76 3.93
CA ALA A 436 -8.73 -11.44 2.74
C ALA A 436 -9.28 -12.12 1.47
N ALA A 437 -10.20 -13.08 1.60
CA ALA A 437 -10.88 -13.65 0.45
C ALA A 437 -11.72 -12.57 -0.25
N ILE A 438 -11.51 -12.44 -1.55
CA ILE A 438 -12.18 -11.45 -2.40
C ILE A 438 -13.53 -12.03 -2.84
N PRO A 439 -14.62 -11.27 -2.66
CA PRO A 439 -15.95 -11.73 -3.02
C PRO A 439 -16.07 -11.95 -4.53
N PHE A 440 -16.95 -12.88 -4.91
CA PHE A 440 -17.15 -13.28 -6.30
C PHE A 440 -17.47 -12.09 -7.23
N GLY A 441 -18.27 -11.12 -6.77
CA GLY A 441 -18.61 -9.93 -7.56
C GLY A 441 -17.39 -9.10 -7.96
N THR A 442 -16.43 -8.93 -7.05
CA THR A 442 -15.19 -8.17 -7.33
C THR A 442 -14.28 -8.93 -8.29
N LEU A 443 -14.22 -10.26 -8.21
CA LEU A 443 -13.49 -11.08 -9.19
C LEU A 443 -14.05 -10.88 -10.61
N VAL A 444 -15.37 -10.90 -10.75
CA VAL A 444 -16.04 -10.65 -12.04
C VAL A 444 -15.77 -9.23 -12.53
N ALA A 445 -15.77 -8.24 -11.64
CA ALA A 445 -15.46 -6.85 -12.00
C ALA A 445 -14.01 -6.69 -12.50
N ILE A 446 -13.02 -7.33 -11.85
CA ILE A 446 -11.61 -7.31 -12.28
C ILE A 446 -11.47 -7.97 -13.66
N LEU A 447 -12.12 -9.13 -13.86
CA LEU A 447 -12.16 -9.79 -15.17
C LEU A 447 -12.81 -8.90 -16.25
N ALA A 448 -13.91 -8.24 -15.93
CA ALA A 448 -14.58 -7.33 -16.84
C ALA A 448 -13.72 -6.12 -17.22
N MET A 449 -12.98 -5.54 -16.27
CA MET A 449 -12.02 -4.45 -16.56
C MET A 449 -10.84 -4.94 -17.41
N TRP A 450 -10.32 -6.15 -17.14
CA TRP A 450 -9.21 -6.71 -17.91
C TRP A 450 -9.63 -7.01 -19.36
N PHE A 451 -10.69 -7.79 -19.58
CA PHE A 451 -11.14 -8.16 -20.93
C PHE A 451 -11.91 -7.05 -21.65
N GLY A 452 -12.65 -6.22 -20.93
CA GLY A 452 -13.51 -5.18 -21.51
C GLY A 452 -12.78 -3.87 -21.82
N ILE A 453 -11.71 -3.55 -21.10
CA ILE A 453 -10.99 -2.28 -21.26
C ILE A 453 -9.53 -2.51 -21.64
N SER A 454 -8.78 -3.24 -20.81
CA SER A 454 -7.33 -3.39 -21.00
C SER A 454 -6.97 -4.10 -22.30
N VAL A 455 -7.62 -5.25 -22.60
CA VAL A 455 -7.37 -6.01 -23.84
C VAL A 455 -7.62 -5.15 -25.09
N PRO A 456 -8.80 -4.51 -25.29
CA PRO A 456 -9.03 -3.61 -26.43
C PRO A 456 -8.01 -2.47 -26.54
N LEU A 457 -7.63 -1.82 -25.43
CA LEU A 457 -6.62 -0.77 -25.42
C LEU A 457 -5.25 -1.28 -25.90
N THR A 458 -4.84 -2.48 -25.47
CA THR A 458 -3.63 -3.13 -25.97
C THR A 458 -3.70 -3.40 -27.48
N PHE A 459 -4.86 -3.79 -28.00
CA PHE A 459 -5.06 -3.93 -29.45
C PHE A 459 -4.94 -2.59 -30.20
N VAL A 460 -5.53 -1.52 -29.66
CA VAL A 460 -5.44 -0.18 -30.24
C VAL A 460 -3.98 0.30 -30.28
N GLY A 461 -3.27 0.21 -29.16
CA GLY A 461 -1.86 0.61 -29.08
C GLY A 461 -0.99 -0.18 -30.04
N ALA A 462 -1.21 -1.49 -30.12
CA ALA A 462 -0.48 -2.33 -31.05
C ALA A 462 -0.78 -2.03 -32.52
N TYR A 463 -2.03 -1.75 -32.87
CA TYR A 463 -2.40 -1.35 -34.22
C TYR A 463 -1.63 -0.11 -34.67
N PHE A 464 -1.53 0.91 -33.82
CA PHE A 464 -0.70 2.10 -34.09
C PHE A 464 0.79 1.76 -34.18
N GLY A 465 1.31 0.91 -33.29
CA GLY A 465 2.71 0.49 -33.29
C GLY A 465 3.13 -0.28 -34.56
N PHE A 466 2.23 -1.12 -35.10
CA PHE A 466 2.46 -1.84 -36.36
C PHE A 466 2.30 -0.97 -37.60
N LYS A 467 1.38 0.00 -37.59
CA LYS A 467 1.09 0.86 -38.75
C LYS A 467 2.18 1.90 -39.00
N GLU A 468 2.92 2.29 -37.95
CA GLU A 468 4.01 3.26 -38.07
C GLU A 468 5.14 2.72 -38.97
N LYS A 469 5.60 3.54 -39.92
CA LYS A 469 6.67 3.18 -40.88
C LYS A 469 8.00 2.96 -40.15
N ASP A 470 8.97 2.33 -40.82
CA ASP A 470 10.24 1.93 -40.22
C ASP A 470 10.96 3.11 -39.55
N TYR A 471 11.63 2.77 -38.45
CA TYR A 471 12.23 3.68 -37.48
C TYR A 471 13.29 4.55 -38.17
N HIS A 472 13.07 5.88 -38.20
CA HIS A 472 14.18 6.80 -38.35
C HIS A 472 14.96 6.85 -37.04
N TRP A 473 15.72 5.78 -36.80
CA TRP A 473 16.42 5.53 -35.56
C TRP A 473 17.52 6.52 -35.25
N TRP A 474 18.26 6.86 -36.31
CA TRP A 474 19.17 7.98 -36.41
C TRP A 474 18.61 9.28 -35.80
N TRP A 475 17.38 9.69 -36.15
CA TRP A 475 16.81 10.95 -35.65
C TRP A 475 16.44 10.89 -34.16
N ARG A 476 16.04 9.73 -33.64
CA ARG A 476 15.74 9.58 -32.21
C ARG A 476 17.00 9.40 -31.38
N SER A 477 17.99 8.62 -31.83
CA SER A 477 19.31 8.55 -31.18
C SER A 477 19.96 9.94 -31.13
N PHE A 478 19.85 10.70 -32.23
CA PHE A 478 20.24 12.12 -32.31
C PHE A 478 19.51 12.98 -31.27
N LEU A 479 18.18 12.87 -31.13
CA LEU A 479 17.40 13.64 -30.16
C LEU A 479 17.63 13.21 -28.69
N THR A 480 17.89 11.93 -28.43
CA THR A 480 18.11 11.41 -27.07
C THR A 480 19.49 11.73 -26.52
N SER A 481 20.55 11.69 -27.34
CA SER A 481 21.89 12.16 -26.93
C SER A 481 21.89 13.67 -26.69
N SER A 482 21.17 14.42 -27.53
CA SER A 482 21.00 15.86 -27.42
C SER A 482 20.36 16.35 -26.13
N PHE A 483 19.57 15.53 -25.43
CA PHE A 483 18.88 15.92 -24.20
C PHE A 483 19.85 16.22 -23.03
N THR A 484 21.05 15.65 -23.05
CA THR A 484 22.09 15.90 -22.04
C THR A 484 22.66 17.33 -22.14
N ALA A 485 22.77 17.89 -23.35
CA ALA A 485 23.20 19.25 -23.59
C ALA A 485 22.15 20.27 -23.10
N VAL A 486 20.87 19.93 -23.23
CA VAL A 486 19.75 20.72 -22.68
C VAL A 486 19.81 20.76 -21.16
N TYR A 487 20.11 19.63 -20.51
CA TYR A 487 20.30 19.58 -19.05
C TYR A 487 21.44 20.49 -18.57
N LEU A 488 22.59 20.49 -19.26
CA LEU A 488 23.72 21.38 -18.94
C LEU A 488 23.36 22.86 -19.09
N PHE A 489 22.57 23.21 -20.10
CA PHE A 489 22.09 24.58 -20.28
C PHE A 489 21.15 25.02 -19.15
N ILE A 490 20.19 24.17 -18.77
CA ILE A 490 19.26 24.45 -17.66
C ILE A 490 20.05 24.59 -16.34
N TYR A 491 21.03 23.72 -16.10
CA TYR A 491 21.90 23.83 -14.93
C TYR A 491 22.71 25.13 -14.93
N ALA A 492 23.25 25.55 -16.08
CA ALA A 492 24.00 26.81 -16.19
C ALA A 492 23.12 28.04 -15.92
N VAL A 493 21.85 28.01 -16.35
CA VAL A 493 20.85 29.04 -16.03
C VAL A 493 20.56 29.04 -14.52
N HIS A 494 20.29 27.87 -13.94
CA HIS A 494 20.03 27.75 -12.50
C HIS A 494 21.23 28.23 -11.66
N TYR A 495 22.46 27.87 -12.05
CA TYR A 495 23.70 28.28 -11.38
C TYR A 495 23.91 29.80 -11.45
N PHE A 496 23.57 30.43 -12.58
CA PHE A 496 23.60 31.88 -12.74
C PHE A 496 22.71 32.59 -11.72
N PHE A 497 21.47 32.14 -11.54
CA PHE A 497 20.53 32.77 -10.60
C PHE A 497 20.75 32.40 -9.12
N SER A 498 21.26 31.20 -8.85
CA SER A 498 21.38 30.69 -7.47
C SER A 498 22.73 30.94 -6.81
N LYS A 499 23.81 31.09 -7.60
CA LYS A 499 25.19 31.13 -7.07
C LYS A 499 26.06 32.25 -7.62
N LEU A 500 25.81 32.77 -8.83
CA LEU A 500 26.59 33.88 -9.36
C LEU A 500 25.97 35.25 -9.02
N GLN A 501 26.81 36.16 -8.53
CA GLN A 501 26.45 37.58 -8.30
C GLN A 501 27.00 38.47 -9.43
N ILE A 502 26.76 38.11 -10.70
CA ILE A 502 27.16 38.94 -11.84
C ILE A 502 26.07 39.99 -12.09
N THR A 503 26.41 41.27 -11.91
CA THR A 503 25.48 42.41 -12.06
C THR A 503 25.67 43.21 -13.36
N GLY A 504 26.80 43.00 -14.07
CA GLY A 504 27.12 43.72 -15.30
C GLY A 504 26.49 43.10 -16.55
N THR A 505 25.84 43.92 -17.38
CA THR A 505 25.15 43.48 -18.62
C THR A 505 26.09 42.79 -19.61
N ALA A 506 27.29 43.33 -19.81
CA ALA A 506 28.31 42.73 -20.69
C ALA A 506 28.78 41.36 -20.18
N SER A 507 28.97 41.22 -18.86
CA SER A 507 29.40 39.96 -18.23
C SER A 507 28.32 38.88 -18.28
N THR A 508 27.04 39.26 -18.19
CA THR A 508 25.90 38.36 -18.38
C THR A 508 25.83 37.84 -19.82
N ILE A 509 25.99 38.74 -20.81
CA ILE A 509 26.02 38.36 -22.23
C ILE A 509 27.19 37.43 -22.52
N LEU A 510 28.38 37.71 -21.96
CA LEU A 510 29.55 36.86 -22.12
C LEU A 510 29.35 35.48 -21.46
N TYR A 511 28.80 35.41 -20.25
CA TYR A 511 28.52 34.13 -19.57
C TYR A 511 27.54 33.27 -20.37
N PHE A 512 26.41 33.85 -20.81
CA PHE A 512 25.46 33.10 -21.63
C PHE A 512 26.01 32.78 -23.03
N GLY A 513 26.84 33.66 -23.61
CA GLY A 513 27.54 33.40 -24.87
C GLY A 513 28.50 32.21 -24.78
N TYR A 514 29.38 32.19 -23.78
CA TYR A 514 30.33 31.09 -23.58
C TYR A 514 29.64 29.79 -23.18
N THR A 515 28.59 29.84 -22.35
CA THR A 515 27.83 28.64 -22.00
C THR A 515 27.07 28.09 -23.20
N MET A 516 26.53 28.93 -24.09
CA MET A 516 25.91 28.46 -25.34
C MET A 516 26.94 27.78 -26.26
N ILE A 517 28.12 28.38 -26.43
CA ILE A 517 29.20 27.79 -27.22
C ILE A 517 29.61 26.42 -26.63
N MET A 518 29.79 26.32 -25.31
CA MET A 518 30.13 25.06 -24.66
C MET A 518 29.03 24.00 -24.81
N VAL A 519 27.76 24.39 -24.68
CA VAL A 519 26.60 23.50 -24.89
C VAL A 519 26.51 23.03 -26.34
N LEU A 520 26.78 23.90 -27.32
CA LEU A 520 26.82 23.53 -28.74
C LEU A 520 27.98 22.61 -29.07
N ILE A 521 29.18 22.86 -28.53
CA ILE A 521 30.33 21.97 -28.71
C ILE A 521 30.04 20.59 -28.10
N PHE A 522 29.45 20.56 -26.90
CA PHE A 522 29.08 19.32 -26.23
C PHE A 522 27.95 18.57 -26.94
N PHE A 523 26.97 19.30 -27.50
CA PHE A 523 25.94 18.74 -28.36
C PHE A 523 26.56 18.11 -29.62
N LEU A 524 27.44 18.85 -30.32
CA LEU A 524 28.07 18.38 -31.55
C LEU A 524 29.02 17.21 -31.31
N SER A 525 29.73 17.17 -30.18
CA SER A 525 30.62 16.06 -29.82
C SER A 525 29.84 14.80 -29.48
N GLN A 526 28.73 14.90 -28.75
CA GLN A 526 27.87 13.75 -28.48
C GLN A 526 27.17 13.24 -29.74
N VAL A 527 26.68 14.16 -30.59
CA VAL A 527 26.09 13.82 -31.88
C VAL A 527 27.12 13.13 -32.77
N SER A 528 28.35 13.65 -32.85
CA SER A 528 29.44 13.05 -33.61
C SER A 528 29.79 11.66 -33.08
N ALA A 529 29.92 11.48 -31.76
CA ALA A 529 30.21 10.18 -31.15
C ALA A 529 29.12 9.15 -31.46
N THR A 530 27.85 9.55 -31.38
CA THR A 530 26.72 8.69 -31.75
C THR A 530 26.63 8.41 -33.25
N LEU A 531 27.17 9.28 -34.13
CA LEU A 531 27.18 9.06 -35.58
C LEU A 531 28.36 8.20 -36.05
N THR A 532 29.49 8.20 -35.33
CA THR A 532 30.64 7.33 -35.61
C THR A 532 30.47 5.89 -35.10
N GLU A 533 29.52 5.65 -34.19
CA GLU A 533 29.15 4.30 -33.73
C GLU A 533 28.02 3.65 -34.56
N ILE A 534 27.49 4.38 -35.56
CA ILE A 534 26.53 3.92 -36.58
C ILE A 534 27.29 3.57 -37.85
#